data_AF-A0A0X3WIH7-F1
#
_entry.id   AF-A0A0X3WIH7-F1
#
_cell.length_a   1.000
_cell.length_b   1.000
_cell.length_c   1.000
_cell.angle_alpha   90.00
_cell.angle_beta   90.00
_cell.angle_gamma   90.00
#
_symmetry.space_group_name_H-M   'P 1'
#
loop_
_entity.id
_entity.type
_entity.pdbx_description
1 polymer ?
#
loop_
_entity_poly.entity_id
_entity_poly.type
_entity_poly.pdbx_seq_one_letter_code
_entity_poly.pdbx_strand_id
1 'polypeptide(L)' 'MTPVQADWLSIVFAPIGVIALVTAFFTRRSATRRGESMPAWGTAVQGVGMVLVMCVALVNMVWGT' A
#
# COMPACT_ATOMS: atom_id res chain seq x y z
N MET A 1 14.20 15.60 -7.49
CA MET A 1 13.18 15.73 -6.44
C MET A 1 13.86 16.44 -5.27
N THR A 2 13.28 17.44 -4.63
CA THR A 2 13.90 18.01 -3.42
C THR A 2 13.58 17.11 -2.21
N PRO A 3 14.41 17.08 -1.15
CA PRO A 3 14.14 16.28 0.05
C PRO A 3 12.72 16.52 0.61
N VAL A 4 12.26 17.78 0.58
CA VAL A 4 10.90 18.18 0.99
C VAL A 4 9.81 17.50 0.14
N GLN A 5 10.03 17.31 -1.15
CA GLN A 5 9.07 16.60 -2.02
C GLN A 5 9.03 15.10 -1.68
N ALA A 6 10.17 14.49 -1.33
CA ALA A 6 10.25 13.09 -0.92
C ALA A 6 9.51 12.84 0.41
N ASP A 7 9.65 13.76 1.37
CA ASP A 7 8.91 13.74 2.63
C ASP A 7 7.40 13.86 2.42
N TRP A 8 6.97 14.80 1.58
CA TRP A 8 5.56 14.97 1.30
C TRP A 8 4.94 13.73 0.65
N LEU A 9 5.65 13.12 -0.29
CA LEU A 9 5.18 11.89 -0.95
C LEU A 9 5.07 10.74 0.06
N SER A 10 6.03 10.62 0.98
CA SER A 10 6.02 9.62 2.04
C SER A 10 4.85 9.81 3.01
N ILE A 11 4.60 11.05 3.45
CA ILE A 11 3.50 11.40 4.36
C ILE A 11 2.13 11.07 3.75
N VAL A 12 1.98 11.14 2.43
CA VAL A 12 0.70 10.86 1.76
C VAL A 12 0.59 9.40 1.35
N PHE A 13 1.59 8.85 0.66
CA PHE A 13 1.49 7.51 0.07
C PHE A 13 1.67 6.40 1.10
N ALA A 14 2.46 6.60 2.17
CA ALA A 14 2.64 5.58 3.20
C ALA A 14 1.32 5.24 3.92
N PRO A 15 0.56 6.20 4.48
CA PRO A 15 -0.70 5.88 5.16
C PRO A 15 -1.74 5.31 4.18
N ILE A 16 -1.85 5.83 2.96
CA ILE A 16 -2.78 5.30 1.95
C ILE A 16 -2.42 3.85 1.61
N GLY A 17 -1.13 3.57 1.39
CA GLY A 17 -0.64 2.23 1.13
C GLY A 17 -0.94 1.26 2.28
N VAL A 18 -0.69 1.68 3.52
CA VAL A 18 -1.01 0.89 4.72
C VAL A 18 -2.51 0.61 4.82
N ILE A 19 -3.37 1.62 4.65
CA ILE A 19 -4.82 1.44 4.71
C ILE A 19 -5.30 0.46 3.62
N ALA A 20 -4.79 0.58 2.39
CA ALA A 20 -5.11 -0.33 1.29
C ALA A 20 -4.70 -1.77 1.62
N LEU A 21 -3.48 -1.97 2.13
CA LEU A 21 -2.98 -3.30 2.50
C LEU A 21 -3.76 -3.92 3.67
N VAL A 22 -4.07 -3.13 4.70
CA VAL A 22 -4.88 -3.56 5.85
C VAL A 22 -6.28 -3.95 5.39
N THR A 23 -6.91 -3.15 4.52
CA THR A 23 -8.23 -3.47 3.95
C THR A 23 -8.19 -4.77 3.16
N ALA A 24 -7.21 -4.92 2.26
CA ALA A 24 -7.03 -6.16 1.49
C ALA A 24 -6.78 -7.38 2.39
N PHE A 25 -6.00 -7.22 3.47
CA PHE A 25 -5.74 -8.27 4.44
C PHE A 25 -7.02 -8.74 5.14
N PHE A 26 -7.83 -7.82 5.65
CA PHE A 26 -9.09 -8.17 6.32
C PHE A 26 -10.10 -8.76 5.34
N THR A 27 -10.20 -8.24 4.12
CA THR A 27 -11.04 -8.82 3.07
C THR A 27 -10.62 -10.26 2.75
N ARG A 28 -9.32 -10.50 2.58
CA ARG A 28 -8.79 -11.86 2.35
C ARG A 28 -9.10 -12.78 3.53
N ARG A 29 -8.82 -12.34 4.75
CA ARG A 29 -9.09 -13.11 5.98
C ARG A 29 -10.56 -13.45 6.12
N SER A 30 -11.46 -12.52 5.79
CA SER A 30 -12.91 -12.74 5.81
C SER A 30 -13.33 -13.79 4.78
N ALA A 31 -12.88 -13.65 3.53
CA ALA A 31 -13.17 -14.61 2.46
C ALA A 31 -12.67 -16.02 2.79
N THR A 32 -11.43 -16.14 3.29
CA THR A 32 -10.86 -17.43 3.73
C THR A 32 -11.69 -18.08 4.85
N ARG A 33 -12.17 -17.29 5.83
CA ARG A 33 -13.04 -17.81 6.89
C ARG A 33 -14.39 -18.30 6.39
N ARG A 34 -14.89 -17.73 5.29
CA ARG A 34 -16.15 -18.12 4.64
C ARG A 34 -15.98 -19.25 3.62
N GLY A 35 -14.74 -19.66 3.32
CA GLY A 35 -14.46 -20.59 2.22
C GLY A 35 -14.72 -19.99 0.83
N GLU A 36 -14.81 -18.66 0.75
CA GLU A 36 -15.07 -17.92 -0.49
C GLU A 36 -13.76 -17.49 -1.15
N SER A 37 -13.79 -17.30 -2.46
CA SER A 37 -12.68 -16.67 -3.18
C SER A 37 -12.59 -15.19 -2.83
N MET A 38 -11.38 -14.64 -2.90
CA MET A 38 -11.16 -13.22 -2.64
C MET A 38 -11.86 -12.39 -3.72
N PRO A 39 -12.62 -11.33 -3.35
CA PRO A 39 -13.25 -10.48 -4.35
C PRO A 39 -12.21 -9.79 -5.23
N ALA A 40 -12.52 -9.64 -6.52
CA ALA A 40 -11.59 -9.10 -7.53
C ALA A 40 -11.05 -7.70 -7.18
N TRP A 41 -11.89 -6.84 -6.58
CA TRP A 41 -11.47 -5.52 -6.10
C TRP A 41 -10.45 -5.60 -4.95
N GLY A 42 -10.51 -6.65 -4.13
CA GLY A 42 -9.57 -6.86 -3.03
C GLY A 42 -8.14 -7.09 -3.51
N THR A 43 -7.99 -7.86 -4.60
CA THR A 43 -6.69 -8.06 -5.26
C THR A 43 -6.17 -6.76 -5.87
N ALA A 44 -7.04 -5.97 -6.50
CA ALA A 44 -6.67 -4.67 -7.05
C ALA A 44 -6.19 -3.70 -5.96
N VAL A 45 -6.92 -3.59 -4.85
CA VAL A 45 -6.55 -2.75 -3.69
C VAL A 45 -5.23 -3.22 -3.08
N GLN A 46 -5.00 -4.52 -2.97
CA GLN A 46 -3.71 -5.06 -2.52
C GLN A 46 -2.55 -4.61 -3.42
N GLY A 47 -2.73 -4.72 -4.74
CA GLY A 47 -1.75 -4.30 -5.73
C GLY A 47 -1.44 -2.81 -5.64
N VAL A 48 -2.47 -1.97 -5.56
CA VAL A 48 -2.31 -0.51 -5.37
C VAL A 48 -1.54 -0.21 -4.08
N GLY A 49 -1.89 -0.86 -2.98
CA GLY A 49 -1.18 -0.70 -1.71
C GLY A 49 0.30 -1.07 -1.79
N MET A 50 0.64 -2.17 -2.47
CA MET A 50 2.03 -2.58 -2.69
C MET A 50 2.80 -1.58 -3.54
N VAL A 51 2.22 -1.09 -4.63
CA VAL A 51 2.87 -0.10 -5.50
C VAL A 51 3.14 1.20 -4.74
N LEU A 52 2.19 1.68 -3.95
CA LEU A 52 2.37 2.90 -3.14
C LEU A 52 3.50 2.74 -2.12
N VAL A 53 3.51 1.65 -1.36
CA VAL A 53 4.58 1.39 -0.38
C VAL A 53 5.94 1.21 -1.07
N MET A 54 5.98 0.55 -2.22
CA MET A 54 7.21 0.39 -3.01
C MET A 54 7.74 1.74 -3.50
N CYS A 55 6.87 2.64 -3.98
CA CYS A 55 7.27 4.00 -4.35
C CYS A 55 7.86 4.77 -3.17
N VAL A 56 7.22 4.69 -1.99
CA VAL A 56 7.75 5.33 -0.77
C VAL A 56 9.13 4.76 -0.42
N ALA A 57 9.29 3.43 -0.46
CA ALA A 57 10.55 2.78 -0.16
C ALA A 57 11.67 3.23 -1.12
N LEU A 58 11.41 3.25 -2.43
CA LEU A 58 12.37 3.69 -3.43
C LEU A 58 12.74 5.16 -3.26
N VAL A 59 11.75 6.03 -3.00
CA VAL A 59 12.00 7.46 -2.76
C VAL A 59 12.89 7.66 -1.53
N ASN A 60 12.63 6.94 -0.43
CA ASN A 60 13.46 7.03 0.77
C ASN A 60 14.86 6.40 0.59
N MET A 61 15.02 5.36 -0.23
CA MET A 61 16.35 4.81 -0.53
C MET A 61 17.19 5.74 -1.40
N VAL A 62 16.57 6.50 -2.31
CA VAL A 62 17.28 7.41 -3.23
C VAL A 62 17.59 8.76 -2.56
N TRP A 63 16.69 9.25 -1.70
CA TRP A 63 16.77 10.61 -1.14
C TRP A 63 16.96 10.65 0.38
N GLY A 64 16.84 9.52 1.07
CA GLY A 64 17.14 9.39 2.50
C GLY A 64 18.64 9.22 2.73
N THR A 65 19.37 10.32 2.65
CA THR A 65 20.75 10.46 3.13
C THR A 65 20.80 11.42 4.30
#